data_AF-A0A0G4LS22-F1
#
_entry.id   AF-A0A0G4LS22-F1
#
_cell.length_a   1.000
_cell.length_b   1.000
_cell.length_c   1.000
_cell.angle_alpha   90.00
_cell.angle_beta   90.00
_cell.angle_gamma   90.00
#
_symmetry.space_group_name_H-M   'P 1'
#
loop_
_entity.id
_entity.type
_entity.pdbx_description
1 polymer ?
#
loop_
_entity_poly.entity_id
_entity_poly.type
_entity_poly.pdbx_seq_one_letter_code
_entity_poly.pdbx_strand_id
1 'polypeptide(L)'
;MADSHASRYSAQRLASREHIPAYPRGFIALRIVQLALGLIALGLCAFGAYLWPISGNCLMLFVAVATLIVTVWLVVAEYSLPRIYNYWAVLALDIFLVVFWLCAFALLASQAAFVFSGTTYCNVYDCYSSEPTGLYFVFAA
;
A
#
# COMPACT_ATOMS: atom_id res chain seq x y z
N MET A 1 24.23 31.90 51.89
CA MET A 1 23.35 32.56 50.91
C MET A 1 24.16 32.82 49.66
N ALA A 2 24.05 31.92 48.68
CA ALA A 2 24.27 32.15 47.26
C ALA A 2 23.99 30.81 46.58
N ASP A 3 22.85 30.76 45.90
CA ASP A 3 22.17 29.56 45.48
C ASP A 3 22.84 28.95 44.24
N SER A 4 23.11 27.64 44.29
CA SER A 4 23.53 26.88 43.11
C SER A 4 22.31 26.71 42.21
N HIS A 5 22.13 27.64 41.28
CA HIS A 5 21.20 27.47 40.16
C HIS A 5 21.69 26.32 39.30
N ALA A 6 21.28 25.10 39.69
CA ALA A 6 21.32 23.92 38.87
C ALA A 6 20.63 24.25 37.54
N SER A 7 21.43 24.40 36.49
CA SER A 7 20.96 24.54 35.12
C SER A 7 20.15 23.30 34.75
N ARG A 8 18.84 23.38 34.96
CA ARG A 8 17.84 22.37 34.56
C ARG A 8 17.37 22.60 33.12
N TYR A 9 18.29 22.96 32.22
CA TYR A 9 17.99 23.18 30.81
C TYR A 9 19.07 22.57 29.89
N SER A 10 19.43 21.30 30.11
CA SER A 10 20.07 20.51 29.06
C SER A 10 19.01 19.73 28.26
N ALA A 11 18.13 20.48 27.60
CA ALA A 11 17.37 19.98 26.45
C ALA A 11 18.24 19.95 25.17
N GLN A 12 19.57 20.03 25.30
CA GLN A 12 20.50 19.82 24.19
C GLN A 12 20.48 18.34 23.82
N ARG A 13 19.73 18.04 22.75
CA ARG A 13 19.96 16.81 21.98
C ARG A 13 21.42 16.82 21.55
N LEU A 14 22.10 15.66 21.59
CA LEU A 14 23.46 15.56 21.06
C LEU A 14 23.49 16.12 19.63
N ALA A 15 24.46 16.99 19.34
CA ALA A 15 24.61 17.80 18.11
C ALA A 15 24.67 17.02 16.78
N SER A 16 24.46 15.70 16.81
CA SER A 16 24.43 14.80 15.65
C SER A 16 23.11 14.01 15.52
N ARG A 17 22.11 14.24 16.39
CA ARG A 17 20.78 13.58 16.38
C ARG A 17 19.60 14.56 16.27
N GLU A 18 19.86 15.84 15.99
CA GLU A 18 18.79 16.84 15.86
C GLU A 18 17.88 16.59 14.66
N HIS A 19 18.41 15.96 13.61
CA HIS A 19 17.67 15.62 12.40
C HIS A 19 16.67 14.46 12.55
N ILE A 20 16.62 13.84 13.72
CA ILE A 20 15.78 12.65 13.97
C ILE A 20 14.65 13.09 14.90
N PRO A 21 13.43 13.31 14.39
CA PRO A 21 12.25 13.47 15.22
C PRO A 21 12.17 12.28 16.19
N ALA A 22 11.92 12.56 17.47
CA ALA A 22 11.79 11.49 18.45
C ALA A 22 10.49 10.75 18.14
N TYR A 23 10.62 9.57 17.53
CA TYR A 23 9.45 8.83 17.05
C TYR A 23 8.73 8.17 18.23
N PRO A 24 7.44 8.45 18.47
CA PRO A 24 6.65 7.70 19.44
C PRO A 24 6.50 6.24 18.96
N ARG A 25 6.60 5.29 19.89
CA ARG A 25 6.56 3.84 19.61
C ARG A 25 5.33 3.36 18.82
N GLY A 26 4.25 4.14 18.75
CA GLY A 26 3.06 3.82 17.97
C GLY A 26 3.28 3.72 16.45
N PHE A 27 4.33 4.34 15.91
CA PHE A 27 4.53 4.36 14.47
C PHE A 27 5.17 3.09 13.91
N ILE A 28 5.97 2.40 14.73
CA ILE A 28 6.48 1.08 14.36
C ILE A 28 5.33 0.09 14.17
N ALA A 29 4.26 0.23 14.96
CA ALA A 29 3.06 -0.60 14.83
C ALA A 29 2.34 -0.34 13.50
N LEU A 30 2.24 0.91 13.05
CA LEU A 30 1.66 1.25 11.75
C LEU A 30 2.46 0.64 10.59
N ARG A 31 3.79 0.60 10.67
CA ARG A 31 4.65 -0.02 9.65
C ARG A 31 4.45 -1.54 9.59
N ILE A 32 4.25 -2.20 10.74
CA ILE A 32 3.96 -3.65 10.79
C ILE A 32 2.59 -3.95 10.19
N VAL A 33 1.58 -3.13 10.51
CA VAL A 33 0.23 -3.27 9.91
C VAL A 33 0.29 -3.05 8.40
N GLN A 34 1.05 -2.07 7.93
CA GLN A 34 1.26 -1.81 6.51
C GLN A 34 1.94 -3.00 5.78
N LEU A 35 2.91 -3.64 6.42
CA LEU A 35 3.56 -4.85 5.90
C LEU A 35 2.58 -6.02 5.81
N ALA A 36 1.80 -6.26 6.87
CA ALA A 36 0.78 -7.32 6.88
C ALA A 36 -0.28 -7.09 5.79
N LEU A 37 -0.77 -5.86 5.64
CA LEU A 37 -1.74 -5.48 4.63
C LEU A 37 -1.18 -5.65 3.20
N GLY A 38 0.08 -5.30 2.97
CA GLY A 38 0.78 -5.56 1.70
C GLY A 38 0.89 -7.06 1.39
N LEU A 39 1.21 -7.88 2.39
CA LEU A 39 1.33 -9.33 2.23
C LEU A 39 -0.02 -9.99 1.89
N ILE A 40 -1.09 -9.60 2.59
CA ILE A 40 -2.45 -10.08 2.33
C ILE A 40 -2.89 -9.70 0.92
N ALA A 41 -2.66 -8.45 0.51
CA ALA A 41 -2.99 -7.99 -0.82
C ALA A 41 -2.20 -8.74 -1.91
N LEU A 42 -0.91 -9.03 -1.69
CA LEU A 42 -0.09 -9.81 -2.60
C LEU A 42 -0.66 -11.22 -2.79
N GLY A 43 -0.97 -11.93 -1.69
CA GLY A 43 -1.54 -13.28 -1.74
C GLY A 43 -2.90 -13.30 -2.45
N LEU A 44 -3.77 -12.35 -2.14
CA LEU A 44 -5.10 -12.26 -2.75
C LEU A 44 -5.01 -11.94 -4.25
N CYS A 45 -4.13 -11.02 -4.66
CA CYS A 45 -3.96 -10.66 -6.06
C CYS A 45 -3.23 -11.75 -6.86
N ALA A 46 -2.31 -12.51 -6.25
CA ALA A 46 -1.68 -13.67 -6.89
C ALA A 46 -2.71 -14.78 -7.17
N PHE A 47 -3.59 -15.05 -6.22
CA PHE A 47 -4.70 -15.99 -6.41
C PHE A 47 -5.70 -15.48 -7.45
N GLY A 48 -6.05 -14.20 -7.40
CA GLY A 48 -6.93 -13.56 -8.38
C GLY A 48 -6.34 -13.60 -9.79
N ALA A 49 -5.04 -13.34 -9.97
CA ALA A 49 -4.38 -13.40 -11.28
C ALA A 49 -4.32 -14.82 -11.86
N TYR A 50 -4.26 -15.85 -11.00
CA TYR A 50 -4.33 -17.24 -11.42
C TYR A 50 -5.71 -17.62 -12.00
N LEU A 51 -6.79 -17.15 -11.36
CA LEU A 51 -8.16 -17.41 -11.83
C LEU A 51 -8.54 -16.53 -13.03
N TRP A 52 -8.23 -15.23 -12.95
CA TRP A 52 -8.57 -14.25 -13.98
C TRP A 52 -7.46 -13.21 -14.12
N PRO A 53 -6.66 -13.26 -15.20
CA PRO A 53 -5.60 -12.28 -15.45
C PRO A 53 -6.21 -10.97 -15.95
N ILE A 54 -6.80 -10.21 -15.02
CA ILE A 54 -7.32 -8.86 -15.25
C ILE A 54 -6.17 -7.87 -15.00
N SER A 55 -6.05 -6.85 -15.84
CA SER A 55 -5.03 -5.79 -15.74
C SER A 55 -4.96 -5.13 -14.36
N GLY A 56 -6.09 -5.00 -13.66
CA GLY A 56 -6.16 -4.50 -12.28
C GLY A 56 -5.37 -5.35 -11.26
N ASN A 57 -5.37 -6.68 -11.40
CA ASN A 57 -4.62 -7.58 -10.51
C ASN A 57 -3.10 -7.47 -10.74
N CYS A 58 -2.68 -7.27 -11.98
CA CYS A 58 -1.27 -7.08 -12.34
C CYS A 58 -0.71 -5.79 -11.71
N LEU A 59 -1.48 -4.70 -11.76
CA LEU A 59 -1.06 -3.45 -11.12
C LEU A 59 -1.04 -3.60 -9.59
N MET A 60 -2.05 -4.22 -8.98
CA MET A 60 -2.03 -4.49 -7.53
C MET A 60 -0.86 -5.37 -7.09
N LEU A 61 -0.46 -6.36 -7.88
CA LEU A 61 0.73 -7.17 -7.59
C LEU A 61 2.00 -6.32 -7.54
N PHE A 62 2.18 -5.43 -8.53
CA PHE A 62 3.30 -4.48 -8.52
C PHE A 62 3.27 -3.59 -7.27
N VAL A 63 2.10 -3.03 -6.95
CA VAL A 63 1.94 -2.15 -5.78
C VAL A 63 2.23 -2.91 -4.48
N ALA A 64 1.78 -4.16 -4.35
CA ALA A 64 2.03 -4.98 -3.17
C ALA A 64 3.51 -5.41 -3.02
N VAL A 65 4.24 -5.60 -4.13
CA VAL A 65 5.69 -5.81 -4.06
C VAL A 65 6.41 -4.51 -3.67
N ALA A 66 5.98 -3.38 -4.23
CA ALA A 66 6.51 -2.08 -3.87
C ALA A 66 6.30 -1.77 -2.38
N THR A 67 5.11 -2.02 -1.80
CA THR A 67 4.86 -1.83 -0.35
C THR A 67 5.82 -2.65 0.51
N LEU A 68 6.15 -3.88 0.12
CA LEU A 68 7.09 -4.73 0.85
C LEU A 68 8.51 -4.16 0.81
N ILE A 69 9.00 -3.77 -0.37
CA ILE A 69 10.33 -3.16 -0.52
C ILE A 69 10.44 -1.89 0.32
N VAL A 70 9.42 -1.03 0.24
CA VAL A 70 9.30 0.22 0.99
C VAL A 70 9.34 -0.03 2.50
N THR A 71 8.50 -0.93 3.00
CA THR A 71 8.39 -1.21 4.44
C THR A 71 9.66 -1.85 5.01
N VAL A 72 10.29 -2.79 4.29
CA VAL A 72 11.57 -3.37 4.69
C VAL A 72 12.66 -2.30 4.75
N TRP A 73 12.74 -1.42 3.76
CA TRP A 73 13.73 -0.34 3.76
C TRP A 73 13.53 0.61 4.95
N LEU A 74 12.29 0.98 5.26
CA LEU A 74 11.97 1.85 6.40
C LEU A 74 12.35 1.21 7.75
N VAL A 75 12.07 -0.09 7.92
CA VAL A 75 12.47 -0.85 9.12
C VAL A 75 13.99 -0.86 9.24
N VAL A 76 14.72 -1.16 8.16
CA VAL A 76 16.19 -1.16 8.17
C VAL A 76 16.76 0.23 8.49
N ALA A 77 16.19 1.29 7.91
CA ALA A 77 16.62 2.67 8.16
C ALA A 77 16.45 3.09 9.63
N GLU A 78 15.45 2.54 10.33
CA GLU A 78 15.18 2.86 11.73
C GLU A 78 16.07 2.07 12.72
N TYR A 79 16.38 0.80 12.41
CA TYR A 79 17.15 -0.06 13.32
C TYR A 79 18.67 0.01 13.11
N SER A 80 19.15 0.17 11.87
CA SER A 80 20.56 -0.14 11.56
C SER A 80 21.46 1.09 11.46
N LEU A 81 20.98 2.22 10.90
CA LEU A 81 21.79 3.43 10.73
C LEU A 81 20.93 4.72 10.71
N PRO A 82 20.82 5.46 11.84
CA PRO A 82 20.15 6.77 11.87
C PRO A 82 20.83 7.84 10.99
N ARG A 83 21.97 7.52 10.37
CA ARG A 83 22.76 8.40 9.49
C ARG A 83 22.35 8.34 8.01
N ILE A 84 21.61 7.30 7.60
CA ILE A 84 21.08 7.14 6.23
C ILE A 84 19.64 7.68 6.12
N TYR A 85 19.05 8.06 7.25
CA TYR A 85 17.65 8.49 7.32
C TYR A 85 17.44 9.82 6.58
N ASN A 86 16.96 9.74 5.34
CA ASN A 86 16.58 10.88 4.52
C ASN A 86 15.05 11.07 4.57
N TYR A 87 14.58 12.06 5.32
CA TYR A 87 13.16 12.38 5.45
C TYR A 87 12.47 12.66 4.10
N TRP A 88 13.17 13.30 3.15
CA TRP A 88 12.65 13.50 1.79
C TRP A 88 12.39 12.20 1.04
N ALA A 89 13.28 11.21 1.18
CA ALA A 89 13.13 9.91 0.53
C ALA A 89 11.96 9.14 1.13
N VAL A 90 11.85 9.14 2.46
CA VAL A 90 10.73 8.52 3.19
C VAL A 90 9.40 9.11 2.74
N LEU A 91 9.29 10.45 2.69
CA LEU A 91 8.06 11.13 2.32
C LEU A 91 7.68 10.89 0.85
N ALA A 92 8.64 10.97 -0.06
CA ALA A 92 8.38 10.75 -1.49
C ALA A 92 7.88 9.32 -1.75
N LEU A 93 8.48 8.35 -1.08
CA LEU A 93 8.22 6.93 -1.27
C LEU A 93 6.89 6.49 -0.61
N ASP A 94 6.47 7.16 0.46
CA ASP A 94 5.13 6.98 1.06
C ASP A 94 4.02 7.58 0.18
N ILE A 95 4.21 8.80 -0.33
CA ILE A 95 3.26 9.44 -1.27
C ILE A 95 3.10 8.61 -2.55
N PHE A 96 4.23 8.14 -3.12
CA PHE A 96 4.22 7.24 -4.27
C PHE A 96 3.32 6.03 -3.99
N LEU A 97 3.51 5.39 -2.83
CA LEU A 97 2.74 4.21 -2.47
C LEU A 97 1.24 4.50 -2.36
N VAL A 98 0.85 5.60 -1.72
CA VAL A 98 -0.55 6.01 -1.58
C VAL A 98 -1.20 6.25 -2.96
N VAL A 99 -0.51 6.96 -3.85
CA VAL A 99 -1.02 7.23 -5.22
C VAL A 99 -1.24 5.92 -5.97
N PHE A 100 -0.26 5.02 -5.93
CA PHE A 100 -0.35 3.73 -6.60
C PHE A 100 -1.46 2.84 -6.03
N TRP A 101 -1.67 2.86 -4.71
CA TRP A 101 -2.82 2.20 -4.08
C TRP A 101 -4.16 2.75 -4.56
N LEU A 102 -4.31 4.08 -4.65
CA LEU A 102 -5.54 4.71 -5.14
C LEU A 102 -5.82 4.36 -6.60
N CYS A 103 -4.80 4.40 -7.46
CA CYS A 103 -4.93 3.99 -8.86
C CYS A 103 -5.36 2.52 -8.96
N ALA A 104 -4.76 1.65 -8.15
CA ALA A 104 -5.07 0.23 -8.16
C ALA A 104 -6.51 -0.06 -7.68
N PHE A 105 -6.97 0.64 -6.64
CA PHE A 105 -8.37 0.56 -6.20
C PHE A 105 -9.35 1.06 -7.26
N ALA A 106 -9.05 2.19 -7.92
CA ALA A 106 -9.91 2.72 -8.98
C ALA A 106 -10.03 1.74 -10.16
N LEU A 107 -8.93 1.13 -10.57
CA LEU A 107 -8.93 0.13 -11.64
C LEU A 107 -9.70 -1.14 -11.26
N LEU A 108 -9.47 -1.67 -10.05
CA LEU A 108 -10.23 -2.83 -9.56
C LEU A 108 -11.72 -2.52 -9.48
N ALA A 109 -12.11 -1.33 -9.01
CA ALA A 109 -13.51 -0.92 -8.94
C ALA A 109 -14.15 -0.82 -10.33
N SER A 110 -13.45 -0.26 -11.31
CA SER A 110 -13.92 -0.21 -12.70
C SER A 110 -14.13 -1.61 -13.28
N GLN A 111 -13.16 -2.51 -13.07
CA GLN A 111 -13.25 -3.88 -13.58
C GLN A 111 -14.31 -4.69 -12.84
N ALA A 112 -14.51 -4.47 -11.54
CA ALA A 112 -15.61 -5.06 -10.79
C ALA A 112 -16.96 -4.62 -11.33
N ALA A 113 -17.14 -3.33 -11.63
CA ALA A 113 -18.37 -2.83 -12.25
C ALA A 113 -18.64 -3.50 -13.60
N PHE A 114 -17.62 -3.70 -14.43
CA PHE A 114 -17.76 -4.44 -15.69
C PHE A 114 -18.16 -5.91 -15.45
N VAL A 115 -17.51 -6.59 -14.50
CA VAL A 115 -17.82 -7.99 -14.16
C VAL A 115 -19.27 -8.14 -13.66
N PHE A 116 -19.81 -7.18 -12.91
CA PHE A 116 -21.19 -7.24 -12.40
C PHE A 116 -22.23 -6.61 -13.33
N SER A 117 -21.82 -5.93 -14.40
CA SER A 117 -22.73 -5.40 -15.41
C SER A 117 -23.07 -6.52 -16.39
N GLY A 118 -24.24 -7.14 -16.22
CA GLY A 118 -24.72 -8.12 -17.19
C GLY A 118 -24.84 -7.49 -18.57
N THR A 119 -24.01 -7.91 -19.52
CA THR A 119 -24.07 -7.42 -20.89
C THR A 119 -24.99 -8.32 -21.72
N THR A 120 -26.07 -7.75 -22.25
CA THR A 120 -26.88 -8.39 -23.28
C THR A 120 -26.42 -7.90 -24.64
N TYR A 121 -25.90 -8.81 -25.46
CA TYR A 121 -25.55 -8.53 -26.85
C TYR A 121 -26.58 -9.18 -27.78
N CYS A 122 -27.26 -8.36 -28.58
CA CYS A 122 -28.21 -8.83 -29.57
C CYS A 122 -27.64 -8.67 -30.98
N ASN A 123 -27.71 -9.74 -31.76
CA ASN A 123 -27.48 -9.73 -33.21
C ASN A 123 -28.82 -9.91 -33.95
N VAL A 124 -28.81 -9.92 -35.29
CA VAL A 124 -30.03 -10.01 -36.12
C VAL A 124 -30.81 -11.31 -35.88
N TYR A 125 -30.14 -12.36 -35.42
CA TYR A 125 -30.73 -13.69 -35.26
C TYR A 125 -30.97 -14.10 -33.80
N ASP A 126 -30.18 -13.62 -32.83
CA ASP A 126 -30.24 -14.04 -31.43
C ASP A 126 -29.79 -12.95 -30.46
N CYS A 127 -30.30 -13.02 -29.23
CA CYS A 127 -29.91 -12.17 -28.11
C CYS A 127 -29.26 -13.01 -27.02
N TYR A 128 -27.98 -12.77 -26.77
CA TYR A 128 -27.23 -13.47 -25.74
C TYR A 128 -27.09 -12.58 -24.52
N SER A 129 -27.46 -13.09 -23.37
CA SER A 129 -27.26 -12.40 -22.10
C SER A 129 -26.16 -13.10 -21.32
N SER A 130 -25.12 -12.36 -20.94
CA SER A 130 -24.12 -12.85 -20.00
C SER A 130 -24.55 -12.48 -18.58
N GLU A 131 -24.96 -13.47 -17.79
CA GLU A 131 -25.20 -13.28 -16.36
C GLU A 131 -23.91 -13.56 -15.58
N PRO A 132 -23.45 -12.62 -14.73
CA PRO A 132 -22.27 -12.87 -13.92
C PRO A 132 -22.64 -13.76 -12.73
N THR A 133 -22.18 -15.02 -12.76
CA THR A 133 -22.37 -15.97 -11.63
C THR A 133 -21.36 -15.78 -10.49
N GLY A 134 -20.53 -14.74 -10.56
CA GLY A 134 -19.50 -14.41 -9.58
C GLY A 134 -18.18 -15.19 -9.74
N LEU A 135 -18.15 -16.29 -10.53
CA LEU A 135 -16.96 -17.11 -10.77
C LEU A 135 -16.62 -17.31 -12.25
N TYR A 136 -17.61 -17.21 -13.15
CA TYR A 136 -17.43 -17.27 -14.61
C TYR A 136 -18.62 -16.62 -15.33
N PHE A 137 -18.41 -16.18 -16.57
CA PHE A 137 -19.52 -15.74 -17.43
C PHE A 137 -20.26 -16.97 -17.97
N VAL A 138 -21.55 -17.08 -17.66
CA VAL A 138 -22.46 -18.02 -18.34
C VAL A 138 -23.07 -17.28 -19.52
N PHE A 139 -22.89 -17.80 -20.73
CA PHE A 139 -23.59 -17.32 -21.91
C PHE A 139 -24.92 -18.09 -22.00
N ALA A 140 -26.02 -17.43 -21.69
CA ALA A 140 -27.35 -17.96 -21.97
C ALA A 140 -27.77 -17.48 -23.37
N ALA A 141 -28.16 -18.43 -24.23
CA ALA A 141 -28.76 -18.20 -25.55
C ALA A 141 -30.28 -18.13 -25.43
#